data_AF-A0A1T3NJH3-F1
#
_entry.id   AF-A0A1T3NJH3-F1
#
_cell.length_a   1.000
_cell.length_b   1.000
_cell.length_c   1.000
_cell.angle_alpha   90.00
_cell.angle_beta   90.00
_cell.angle_gamma   90.00
#
_symmetry.space_group_name_H-M   'P 1'
#
loop_
_entity.id
_entity.type
_entity.pdbx_description
1 polymer ?
#
loop_
_entity_poly.entity_id
_entity_poly.type
_entity_poly.pdbx_seq_one_letter_code
_entity_poly.pdbx_strand_id
1 'polypeptide(L)'
;MFLARVRPLLPTPGALWVDPAAGRSTLDLYVWPDERTATPATWQEVRRAPGVHVGWAWHDDDGQAFWLTRDNPAAATAVVRETWLGTGTRHAVYETPEGPRLALVHCHGPCNHDADHLRHLAADLAACSPGPAAVFPDRLPGLHGIAFTYEEGRSALRRNDHLTTVSWDVPLRRSTAAALVAHAVRMAAAA
;
A
#
# COMPACT_ATOMS: atom_id res chain seq x y z
N MET A 1 -5.94 -1.82 -0.59
CA MET A 1 -4.79 -2.60 -0.05
C MET A 1 -5.33 -3.71 0.83
N PHE A 2 -4.64 -4.85 0.86
CA PHE A 2 -5.03 -6.01 1.65
C PHE A 2 -3.87 -6.51 2.51
N LEU A 3 -4.20 -7.02 3.70
CA LEU A 3 -3.37 -7.96 4.44
C LEU A 3 -3.72 -9.36 3.95
N ALA A 4 -2.74 -10.09 3.40
CA ALA A 4 -2.93 -11.47 2.99
C ALA A 4 -2.35 -12.40 4.05
N ARG A 5 -3.16 -13.34 4.53
CA ARG A 5 -2.77 -14.39 5.46
C ARG A 5 -2.69 -15.72 4.75
N VAL A 6 -1.55 -16.41 4.87
CA VAL A 6 -1.38 -17.75 4.29
C VAL A 6 -2.10 -18.76 5.18
N ARG A 7 -3.04 -19.50 4.59
CA ARG A 7 -3.76 -20.58 5.27
C ARG A 7 -3.38 -21.93 4.69
N PRO A 8 -3.23 -22.96 5.55
CA PRO A 8 -3.10 -24.31 5.06
C PRO A 8 -4.36 -24.69 4.29
N LEU A 9 -4.21 -25.35 3.14
CA LEU A 9 -5.35 -25.94 2.47
C LEU A 9 -5.93 -27.03 3.38
N LEU A 10 -7.25 -26.98 3.61
CA LEU A 10 -7.92 -28.05 4.34
C LEU A 10 -7.71 -29.37 3.57
N PRO A 11 -7.34 -30.46 4.25
CA PRO A 11 -7.17 -31.75 3.58
C PRO A 11 -8.48 -32.17 2.92
N THR A 12 -8.40 -32.73 1.72
CA THR A 12 -9.56 -33.29 1.03
C THR A 12 -10.25 -34.34 1.92
N PRO A 13 -11.54 -34.18 2.28
CA PRO A 13 -12.22 -35.14 3.15
C PRO A 13 -12.16 -36.58 2.59
N GLY A 14 -11.63 -37.52 3.38
CA GLY A 14 -11.48 -38.93 2.98
C GLY A 14 -10.14 -39.29 2.31
N ALA A 15 -9.22 -38.34 2.12
CA ALA A 15 -7.86 -38.66 1.65
C ALA A 15 -7.06 -39.35 2.77
N LEU A 16 -6.78 -40.64 2.59
CA LEU A 16 -5.99 -41.49 3.52
C LEU A 16 -4.47 -41.35 3.36
N TRP A 17 -4.00 -40.67 2.31
CA TRP A 17 -2.59 -40.46 1.98
C TRP A 17 -2.33 -38.98 1.73
N VAL A 18 -1.06 -38.58 1.88
CA VAL A 18 -0.54 -37.21 1.68
C VAL A 18 -1.25 -36.54 0.51
N ASP A 19 -2.11 -35.57 0.82
CA ASP A 19 -2.76 -34.76 -0.21
C ASP A 19 -1.64 -34.11 -1.05
N PRO A 20 -1.52 -34.38 -2.36
CA PRO A 20 -0.49 -33.76 -3.20
C PRO A 20 -0.60 -32.22 -3.23
N ALA A 21 -1.67 -31.65 -2.67
CA ALA A 21 -1.80 -30.23 -2.38
C ALA A 21 -1.09 -29.76 -1.09
N ALA A 22 -0.28 -30.60 -0.42
CA ALA A 22 0.51 -30.25 0.79
C ALA A 22 1.52 -29.08 0.62
N GLY A 23 1.60 -28.46 -0.58
CA GLY A 23 2.32 -27.21 -0.84
C GLY A 23 1.46 -26.10 -1.47
N ARG A 24 0.13 -26.27 -1.54
CA ARG A 24 -0.81 -25.26 -2.05
C ARG A 24 -1.48 -24.60 -0.84
N SER A 25 -1.17 -23.35 -0.57
CA SER A 25 -1.83 -22.57 0.48
C SER A 25 -2.96 -21.74 -0.12
N THR A 26 -4.05 -21.57 0.63
CA THR A 26 -5.05 -20.53 0.35
C THR A 26 -4.62 -19.24 1.04
N LEU A 27 -5.20 -18.13 0.61
CA LEU A 27 -4.96 -16.81 1.15
C LEU A 27 -6.28 -16.26 1.68
N ASP A 28 -6.29 -15.80 2.93
CA ASP A 28 -7.37 -14.95 3.43
C ASP A 28 -6.96 -13.49 3.22
N LEU A 29 -7.74 -12.76 2.42
CA LEU A 29 -7.48 -11.36 2.10
C LEU A 29 -8.35 -10.44 2.96
N TYR A 30 -7.72 -9.68 3.85
CA TYR A 30 -8.37 -8.73 4.73
C TYR A 30 -8.17 -7.30 4.21
N VAL A 31 -9.25 -6.53 4.11
CA VAL A 31 -9.15 -5.10 3.79
C VAL A 31 -8.58 -4.36 5.00
N TRP A 32 -7.42 -3.74 4.84
CA TRP A 32 -6.82 -2.91 5.88
C TRP A 32 -7.43 -1.50 5.86
N PRO A 33 -7.63 -0.82 7.02
CA PRO A 33 -7.31 -1.26 8.39
C PRO A 33 -8.45 -1.97 9.12
N ASP A 34 -9.60 -2.16 8.48
CA ASP A 34 -10.79 -2.64 9.19
C ASP A 34 -10.71 -4.14 9.53
N GLU A 35 -9.99 -4.94 8.73
CA GLU A 35 -9.65 -6.36 8.96
C GLU A 35 -10.83 -7.27 9.36
N ARG A 36 -12.07 -6.89 9.02
CA ARG A 36 -13.27 -7.58 9.54
C ARG A 36 -13.67 -8.83 8.77
N THR A 37 -13.49 -8.81 7.46
CA THR A 37 -13.96 -9.88 6.58
C THR A 37 -12.83 -10.32 5.67
N ALA A 38 -12.50 -11.61 5.75
CA ALA A 38 -11.58 -12.26 4.83
C ALA A 38 -12.32 -12.65 3.54
N THR A 39 -11.75 -12.27 2.40
CA THR A 39 -12.11 -12.86 1.12
C THR A 39 -11.10 -13.97 0.80
N PRO A 40 -11.52 -15.23 0.63
CA PRO A 40 -10.61 -16.30 0.26
C PRO A 40 -10.09 -16.09 -1.17
N ALA A 41 -8.81 -16.37 -1.38
CA ALA A 41 -8.14 -16.36 -2.67
C ALA A 41 -7.10 -17.48 -2.74
N THR A 42 -6.68 -17.82 -3.94
CA THR A 42 -5.55 -18.73 -4.18
C THR A 42 -4.30 -17.95 -4.51
N TRP A 43 -3.13 -18.54 -4.23
CA TRP A 43 -1.86 -17.94 -4.66
C TRP A 43 -1.78 -17.74 -6.18
N GLN A 44 -2.42 -18.62 -6.95
CA GLN A 44 -2.45 -18.54 -8.41
C GLN A 44 -3.27 -17.34 -8.89
N GLU A 45 -4.39 -17.02 -8.24
CA GLU A 45 -5.19 -15.83 -8.55
C GLU A 45 -4.42 -14.56 -8.25
N VAL A 46 -3.79 -14.47 -7.07
CA VAL A 46 -3.03 -13.27 -6.68
C VAL A 46 -1.81 -13.08 -7.59
N ARG A 47 -1.04 -14.13 -7.88
CA ARG A 47 0.16 -14.04 -8.72
C ARG A 47 -0.16 -13.70 -10.18
N ARG A 48 -1.30 -14.14 -10.70
CA ARG A 48 -1.72 -13.87 -12.10
C ARG A 48 -2.51 -12.58 -12.25
N ALA A 49 -2.91 -11.94 -11.15
CA ALA A 49 -3.65 -10.70 -11.20
C ALA A 49 -2.73 -9.56 -11.70
N PRO A 50 -3.05 -8.92 -12.83
CA PRO A 50 -2.23 -7.86 -13.38
C PRO A 50 -2.19 -6.64 -12.45
N GLY A 51 -0.98 -6.07 -12.31
CA GLY A 51 -0.71 -4.90 -11.48
C GLY A 51 -0.78 -5.18 -9.97
N VAL A 52 -0.67 -6.44 -9.54
CA VAL A 52 -0.58 -6.76 -8.11
C VAL A 52 0.87 -6.70 -7.65
N HIS A 53 1.09 -5.97 -6.56
CA HIS A 53 2.36 -5.85 -5.88
C HIS A 53 2.30 -6.58 -4.54
N VAL A 54 3.32 -7.40 -4.30
CA VAL A 54 3.43 -8.24 -3.11
C VAL A 54 4.56 -7.69 -2.24
N GLY A 55 4.22 -7.33 -1.00
CA GLY A 55 5.20 -6.93 0.01
C GLY A 55 5.99 -8.12 0.57
N TRP A 56 6.99 -7.85 1.41
CA TRP A 56 7.75 -8.91 2.06
C TRP A 56 6.87 -9.71 3.02
N ALA A 57 7.10 -11.02 3.04
CA ALA A 57 6.43 -11.90 3.98
C ALA A 57 7.03 -11.77 5.39
N TRP A 58 6.17 -11.85 6.40
CA TRP A 58 6.55 -11.97 7.80
C TRP A 58 5.73 -13.07 8.49
N HIS A 59 6.10 -13.39 9.72
CA HIS A 59 5.32 -14.28 10.60
C HIS A 59 4.94 -13.52 11.86
N ASP A 60 3.71 -13.71 12.31
CA ASP A 60 3.23 -13.28 13.62
C ASP A 60 2.37 -14.41 14.24
N ASP A 61 1.63 -14.10 15.30
CA ASP A 61 0.82 -15.07 16.05
C ASP A 61 -0.25 -15.78 15.19
N ASP A 62 -0.70 -15.16 14.09
CA ASP A 62 -1.69 -15.72 13.17
C ASP A 62 -1.06 -16.50 12.00
N GLY A 63 0.27 -16.62 11.98
CA GLY A 63 1.05 -17.34 10.97
C GLY A 63 1.71 -16.42 9.94
N GLN A 64 1.96 -16.96 8.74
CA GLN A 64 2.62 -16.21 7.67
C GLN A 64 1.68 -15.19 7.02
N ALA A 65 2.19 -13.98 6.78
CA ALA A 65 1.44 -12.89 6.16
C ALA A 65 2.30 -12.01 5.26
N PHE A 66 1.64 -11.26 4.38
CA PHE A 66 2.27 -10.25 3.52
C PHE A 66 1.25 -9.18 3.11
N TRP A 67 1.74 -8.01 2.69
CA TRP A 67 0.89 -6.96 2.15
C TRP A 67 0.63 -7.17 0.66
N LEU A 68 -0.59 -6.86 0.23
CA LEU A 68 -0.97 -6.81 -1.17
C LEU A 68 -1.55 -5.46 -1.54
N THR A 69 -1.05 -4.90 -2.64
CA THR A 69 -1.64 -3.72 -3.27
C THR A 69 -1.82 -3.95 -4.76
N ARG A 70 -2.74 -3.20 -5.36
CA ARG A 70 -3.02 -3.28 -6.79
C ARG A 70 -2.81 -1.91 -7.42
N ASP A 71 -2.37 -1.91 -8.66
CA ASP A 71 -2.35 -0.74 -9.51
C ASP A 71 -3.77 -0.24 -9.71
N ASN A 72 -3.93 1.04 -9.45
CA ASN A 72 -5.16 1.76 -9.70
C ASN A 72 -5.21 2.16 -11.18
N PRO A 73 -6.18 1.68 -11.98
CA PRO A 73 -6.23 1.98 -13.41
C PRO A 73 -6.41 3.47 -13.70
N ALA A 74 -6.98 4.24 -12.76
CA ALA A 74 -7.09 5.70 -12.90
C ALA A 74 -5.73 6.44 -12.82
N ALA A 75 -4.64 5.74 -12.45
CA ALA A 75 -3.30 6.31 -12.43
C ALA A 75 -2.82 6.75 -13.82
N ALA A 76 -3.30 6.10 -14.89
CA ALA A 76 -2.97 6.49 -16.26
C ALA A 76 -3.38 7.94 -16.61
N THR A 77 -4.41 8.45 -15.94
CA THR A 77 -4.93 9.81 -16.12
C THR A 77 -4.66 10.72 -14.92
N ALA A 78 -3.97 10.22 -13.89
CA ALA A 78 -3.70 10.97 -12.68
C ALA A 78 -2.64 12.05 -12.90
N VAL A 79 -2.82 13.20 -12.26
CA VAL A 79 -1.98 14.38 -12.48
C VAL A 79 -1.05 14.60 -11.30
N VAL A 80 0.25 14.58 -11.61
CA VAL A 80 1.34 14.88 -10.68
C VAL A 80 2.18 15.98 -11.31
N ARG A 81 2.30 17.12 -10.63
CA ARG A 81 3.13 18.24 -11.07
C ARG A 81 4.40 18.28 -10.25
N GLU A 82 5.54 18.24 -10.92
CA GLU A 82 6.85 18.20 -10.30
C GLU A 82 7.52 19.59 -10.29
N THR A 83 8.25 19.89 -9.22
CA THR A 83 9.11 21.07 -9.13
C THR A 83 10.38 20.72 -8.36
N TRP A 84 11.53 20.96 -8.98
CA TRP A 84 12.84 20.84 -8.33
C TRP A 84 13.12 22.05 -7.44
N LEU A 85 13.57 21.81 -6.20
CA LEU A 85 13.82 22.86 -5.19
C LEU A 85 15.31 22.97 -4.79
N GLY A 86 16.22 22.37 -5.57
CA GLY A 86 17.66 22.37 -5.29
C GLY A 86 18.07 21.33 -4.24
N THR A 87 17.37 21.25 -3.11
CA THR A 87 17.63 20.27 -2.03
C THR A 87 16.71 19.05 -2.08
N GLY A 88 15.87 18.95 -3.11
CA GLY A 88 14.87 17.89 -3.23
C GLY A 88 13.81 18.23 -4.28
N THR A 89 12.79 17.39 -4.34
CA THR A 89 11.72 17.48 -5.33
C THR A 89 10.38 17.57 -4.66
N ARG A 90 9.52 18.47 -5.15
CA ARG A 90 8.14 18.62 -4.71
C ARG A 90 7.20 18.11 -5.79
N HIS A 91 6.25 17.29 -5.39
CA HIS A 91 5.21 16.73 -6.25
C HIS A 91 3.83 17.15 -5.71
N ALA A 92 3.12 17.96 -6.48
CA ALA A 92 1.72 18.26 -6.20
C ALA A 92 0.83 17.21 -6.89
N VAL A 93 0.04 16.48 -6.11
CA VAL A 93 -0.88 15.45 -6.62
C VAL A 93 -2.31 16.01 -6.66
N TYR A 94 -3.01 15.77 -7.76
CA TYR A 94 -4.35 16.32 -8.02
C TYR A 94 -5.36 15.21 -8.30
N GLU A 95 -6.62 15.48 -8.01
CA GLU A 95 -7.74 14.57 -8.32
C GLU A 95 -7.92 14.39 -9.83
N THR A 96 -7.92 15.51 -10.56
CA THR A 96 -8.03 15.60 -12.02
C THR A 96 -7.15 16.77 -12.52
N PRO A 97 -6.94 16.95 -13.83
CA PRO A 97 -6.14 18.07 -14.35
C PRO A 97 -6.59 19.47 -13.90
N GLU A 98 -7.90 19.64 -13.71
CA GLU A 98 -8.56 20.89 -13.29
C GLU A 98 -9.11 20.81 -11.86
N GLY A 99 -8.94 19.66 -11.21
CA GLY A 99 -9.48 19.38 -9.88
C GLY A 99 -8.62 19.97 -8.75
N PRO A 100 -9.09 19.83 -7.51
CA PRO A 100 -8.34 20.26 -6.34
C PRO A 100 -7.04 19.46 -6.19
N ARG A 101 -6.04 20.10 -5.57
CA ARG A 101 -4.84 19.40 -5.10
C ARG A 101 -5.25 18.53 -3.92
N LEU A 102 -4.81 17.27 -3.92
CA LEU A 102 -5.10 16.31 -2.85
C LEU A 102 -4.00 16.28 -1.80
N ALA A 103 -2.75 16.39 -2.22
CA ALA A 103 -1.60 16.43 -1.34
C ALA A 103 -0.40 17.11 -2.01
N LEU A 104 0.56 17.48 -1.17
CA LEU A 104 1.88 17.93 -1.56
C LEU A 104 2.91 16.98 -0.98
N VAL A 105 3.58 16.23 -1.85
CA VAL A 105 4.65 15.29 -1.50
C VAL A 105 5.99 16.01 -1.69
N HIS A 106 6.86 15.95 -0.70
CA HIS A 106 8.19 16.54 -0.77
C HIS A 106 9.25 15.49 -0.41
N CYS A 107 10.09 15.19 -1.40
CA CYS A 107 11.21 14.27 -1.30
C CYS A 107 12.45 15.06 -0.94
N HIS A 108 13.02 14.77 0.23
CA HIS A 108 14.26 15.38 0.67
C HIS A 108 15.43 14.66 0.00
N GLY A 109 16.13 15.34 -0.91
CA GLY A 109 17.12 14.74 -1.82
C GLY A 109 16.49 14.12 -3.08
N PRO A 110 17.23 13.22 -3.76
CA PRO A 110 16.72 12.54 -4.96
C PRO A 110 15.45 11.74 -4.67
N CYS A 111 14.51 11.74 -5.62
CA CYS A 111 13.31 10.92 -5.54
C CYS A 111 13.69 9.43 -5.51
N ASN A 112 13.18 8.70 -4.52
CA ASN A 112 13.38 7.25 -4.39
C ASN A 112 12.11 6.45 -4.75
N HIS A 113 11.32 7.00 -5.66
CA HIS A 113 10.11 6.39 -6.19
C HIS A 113 10.00 6.65 -7.69
N ASP A 114 9.40 5.69 -8.40
CA ASP A 114 9.01 5.88 -9.79
C ASP A 114 7.94 6.98 -9.90
N ALA A 115 7.93 7.71 -11.02
CA ALA A 115 6.85 8.64 -11.36
C ALA A 115 5.48 7.95 -11.36
N ASP A 116 5.41 6.69 -11.78
CA ASP A 116 4.17 5.92 -11.77
C ASP A 116 3.65 5.62 -10.36
N HIS A 117 4.54 5.46 -9.37
CA HIS A 117 4.12 5.27 -7.97
C HIS A 117 3.36 6.48 -7.42
N LEU A 118 3.74 7.69 -7.83
CA LEU A 118 3.03 8.91 -7.46
C LEU A 118 1.69 9.06 -8.17
N ARG A 119 1.58 8.60 -9.43
CA ARG A 119 0.31 8.55 -10.15
C ARG A 119 -0.68 7.58 -9.49
N HIS A 120 -0.20 6.42 -9.05
CA HIS A 120 -1.02 5.50 -8.26
C HIS A 120 -1.44 6.09 -6.91
N LEU A 121 -0.54 6.80 -6.21
CA LEU A 121 -0.91 7.51 -4.99
C LEU A 121 -2.01 8.56 -5.26
N ALA A 122 -1.85 9.37 -6.31
CA ALA A 122 -2.85 10.37 -6.70
C ALA A 122 -4.22 9.73 -6.99
N ALA A 123 -4.25 8.62 -7.75
CA ALA A 123 -5.47 7.88 -8.06
C ALA A 123 -6.11 7.25 -6.82
N ASP A 124 -5.31 6.70 -5.89
CA ASP A 124 -5.81 6.14 -4.64
C ASP A 124 -6.41 7.22 -3.74
N LEU A 125 -5.80 8.41 -3.69
CA LEU A 125 -6.30 9.55 -2.94
C LEU A 125 -7.61 10.09 -3.53
N ALA A 126 -7.73 10.16 -4.85
CA ALA A 126 -8.96 10.57 -5.53
C ALA A 126 -10.13 9.60 -5.23
N ALA A 127 -9.84 8.31 -5.04
CA ALA A 127 -10.83 7.29 -4.68
C ALA A 127 -11.17 7.25 -3.18
N CYS A 128 -10.50 8.06 -2.34
CA CYS A 128 -10.73 8.04 -0.90
C CYS A 128 -12.12 8.58 -0.55
N SER A 129 -12.89 7.76 0.15
CA SER A 129 -14.20 8.18 0.68
C SER A 129 -14.05 8.86 2.06
N PRO A 130 -15.00 9.74 2.43
CA PRO A 130 -15.12 10.25 3.79
C PRO A 130 -15.22 9.09 4.79
N GLY A 131 -14.72 9.31 6.00
CA GLY A 131 -14.70 8.25 7.00
C GLY A 131 -14.12 8.69 8.34
N PRO A 132 -13.92 7.74 9.25
CA PRO A 132 -13.28 8.02 10.53
C PRO A 132 -11.85 8.55 10.33
N ALA A 133 -11.39 9.32 11.32
CA ALA A 133 -9.99 9.75 11.38
C ALA A 133 -9.05 8.53 11.32
N ALA A 134 -7.91 8.70 10.66
CA ALA A 134 -6.89 7.67 10.65
C ALA A 134 -6.15 7.62 11.99
N VAL A 135 -5.75 6.42 12.39
CA VAL A 135 -4.62 6.20 13.28
C VAL A 135 -3.51 5.63 12.41
N PHE A 136 -2.41 6.36 12.28
CA PHE A 136 -1.26 5.86 11.52
C PHE A 136 -0.44 4.92 12.39
N PRO A 137 -0.14 3.70 11.92
CA PRO A 137 0.83 2.86 12.60
C PRO A 137 2.23 3.43 12.38
N ASP A 138 3.04 3.53 13.44
CA ASP A 138 4.42 4.02 13.34
C ASP A 138 5.27 3.14 12.39
N ARG A 139 4.98 1.84 12.38
CA ARG A 139 5.62 0.84 11.53
C ARG A 139 4.62 -0.21 11.11
N LEU A 140 4.88 -0.82 9.96
CA LEU A 140 4.12 -1.98 9.48
C LEU A 140 5.05 -3.19 9.35
N PRO A 141 4.62 -4.39 9.80
CA PRO A 141 5.33 -5.63 9.54
C PRO A 141 5.61 -5.81 8.04
N GLY A 142 6.73 -6.44 7.68
CA GLY A 142 7.08 -6.66 6.26
C GLY A 142 7.41 -5.41 5.42
N LEU A 143 7.37 -4.20 5.98
CA LEU A 143 7.87 -2.98 5.32
C LEU A 143 9.20 -2.53 5.93
N HIS A 144 10.26 -3.29 5.65
CA HIS A 144 11.59 -3.02 6.19
C HIS A 144 12.12 -1.65 5.77
N GLY A 145 12.70 -0.93 6.73
CA GLY A 145 13.28 0.39 6.50
C GLY A 145 12.26 1.51 6.31
N ILE A 146 10.95 1.23 6.37
CA ILE A 146 9.88 2.23 6.28
C ILE A 146 9.30 2.52 7.66
N ALA A 147 9.26 3.79 8.03
CA ALA A 147 8.56 4.29 9.21
C ALA A 147 7.60 5.41 8.82
N PHE A 148 6.45 5.46 9.50
CA PHE A 148 5.46 6.52 9.36
C PHE A 148 5.46 7.36 10.62
N THR A 149 5.33 8.66 10.45
CA THR A 149 5.12 9.62 11.54
C THR A 149 4.05 10.61 11.10
N TYR A 150 3.33 11.18 12.06
CA TYR A 150 2.36 12.22 11.79
C TYR A 150 2.58 13.36 12.78
N GLU A 151 3.05 14.50 12.27
CA GLU A 151 3.41 15.67 13.07
C GLU A 151 2.90 16.93 12.36
N GLU A 152 2.30 17.84 13.14
CA GLU A 152 1.87 19.17 12.66
C GLU A 152 1.02 19.16 11.37
N GLY A 153 0.14 18.16 11.21
CA GLY A 153 -0.71 18.05 10.02
C GLY A 153 -0.06 17.39 8.81
N ARG A 154 1.18 16.90 8.92
CA ARG A 154 1.92 16.24 7.85
C ARG A 154 2.20 14.79 8.19
N SER A 155 2.09 13.91 7.20
CA SER A 155 2.62 12.55 7.30
C SER A 155 4.05 12.54 6.80
N ALA A 156 4.96 11.93 7.54
CA ALA A 156 6.33 11.70 7.10
C ALA A 156 6.53 10.19 6.92
N LEU A 157 7.01 9.82 5.74
CA LEU A 157 7.47 8.49 5.39
C LEU A 157 8.99 8.53 5.32
N ARG A 158 9.65 7.82 6.23
CA ARG A 158 11.10 7.65 6.19
C ARG A 158 11.42 6.27 5.63
N ARG A 159 12.19 6.22 4.54
CA ARG A 159 12.69 4.99 3.93
C ARG A 159 14.22 5.01 3.95
N ASN A 160 14.84 4.20 4.80
CA ASN A 160 16.29 4.28 5.09
C ASN A 160 16.67 5.72 5.46
N ASP A 161 17.63 6.33 4.75
CA ASP A 161 18.07 7.71 4.96
C ASP A 161 17.25 8.75 4.17
N HIS A 162 16.25 8.31 3.39
CA HIS A 162 15.40 9.20 2.61
C HIS A 162 14.12 9.56 3.38
N LEU A 163 13.82 10.85 3.43
CA LEU A 163 12.60 11.38 4.01
C LEU A 163 11.67 11.89 2.91
N THR A 164 10.44 11.41 2.92
CA THR A 164 9.34 11.93 2.13
C THR A 164 8.29 12.51 3.08
N THR A 165 7.99 13.79 2.95
CA THR A 165 6.91 14.43 3.71
C THR A 165 5.69 14.61 2.82
N VAL A 166 4.49 14.42 3.38
CA VAL A 166 3.21 14.54 2.70
C VAL A 166 2.36 15.51 3.50
N SER A 167 2.10 16.68 2.91
CA SER A 167 1.13 17.64 3.43
C SER A 167 -0.21 17.39 2.75
N TRP A 168 -1.25 17.19 3.55
CA TRP A 168 -2.56 16.81 3.04
C TRP A 168 -3.45 18.03 2.84
N ASP A 169 -4.03 18.16 1.65
CA ASP A 169 -5.11 19.12 1.38
C ASP A 169 -6.48 18.45 1.57
N VAL A 170 -6.51 17.11 1.65
CA VAL A 170 -7.67 16.32 2.09
C VAL A 170 -7.57 15.94 3.57
N PRO A 171 -8.69 15.76 4.29
CA PRO A 171 -8.65 15.28 5.67
C PRO A 171 -7.96 13.92 5.80
N LEU A 172 -7.10 13.76 6.80
CA LEU A 172 -6.44 12.49 7.06
C LEU A 172 -7.42 11.45 7.63
N ARG A 173 -8.03 10.65 6.76
CA ARG A 173 -8.97 9.58 7.10
C ARG A 173 -8.34 8.21 6.89
N ARG A 174 -9.00 7.15 7.38
CA ARG A 174 -8.52 5.77 7.20
C ARG A 174 -8.23 5.42 5.74
N SER A 175 -9.07 5.88 4.80
CA SER A 175 -8.87 5.71 3.36
C SER A 175 -7.59 6.40 2.86
N THR A 176 -7.36 7.65 3.28
CA THR A 176 -6.13 8.41 3.00
C THR A 176 -4.90 7.70 3.55
N ALA A 177 -4.99 7.17 4.78
CA ALA A 177 -3.92 6.39 5.37
C ALA A 177 -3.65 5.11 4.59
N ALA A 178 -4.69 4.39 4.19
CA ALA A 178 -4.57 3.19 3.38
C ALA A 178 -3.93 3.49 2.01
N ALA A 179 -4.21 4.65 1.41
CA ALA A 179 -3.55 5.09 0.18
C ALA A 179 -2.04 5.35 0.39
N LEU A 180 -1.65 6.01 1.48
CA LEU A 180 -0.23 6.22 1.80
C LEU A 180 0.49 4.90 2.08
N VAL A 181 -0.14 3.99 2.82
CA VAL A 181 0.42 2.67 3.08
C VAL A 181 0.53 1.86 1.78
N ALA A 182 -0.49 1.88 0.92
CA ALA A 182 -0.45 1.22 -0.38
C ALA A 182 0.73 1.73 -1.24
N HIS A 183 0.97 3.04 -1.21
CA HIS A 183 2.14 3.65 -1.85
C HIS A 183 3.46 3.16 -1.23
N ALA A 184 3.55 3.05 0.10
CA ALA A 184 4.71 2.48 0.78
C ALA A 184 4.97 1.02 0.38
N VAL A 185 3.92 0.20 0.28
CA VAL A 185 4.02 -1.19 -0.20
C VAL A 185 4.54 -1.23 -1.63
N ARG A 186 4.04 -0.40 -2.55
CA ARG A 186 4.55 -0.32 -3.94
C ARG A 186 6.03 0.05 -3.98
N MET A 187 6.47 0.99 -3.14
CA MET A 187 7.89 1.37 -3.07
C MET A 187 8.79 0.28 -2.47
N ALA A 188 8.23 -0.60 -1.62
CA ALA A 188 8.96 -1.66 -0.92
C ALA A 188 8.83 -3.03 -1.60
N ALA A 189 7.90 -3.20 -2.54
CA ALA A 189 7.65 -4.44 -3.24
C ALA A 189 8.95 -4.90 -3.91
N ALA A 190 9.22 -6.20 -3.81
CA ALA A 190 10.35 -6.80 -4.49
C ALA A 190 10.13 -6.71 -6.01
N ALA A 191 11.12 -6.16 -6.72
CA ALA A 191 11.18 -6.24 -8.18
C ALA A 191 11.39 -7.70 -8.62
#